data_AF-A0A974S7L0-F1
#
_entry.id   AF-A0A974S7L0-F1
#
_cell.length_a   1.000
_cell.length_b   1.000
_cell.length_c   1.000
_cell.angle_alpha   90.00
_cell.angle_beta   90.00
_cell.angle_gamma   90.00
#
_symmetry.space_group_name_H-M   'P 1'
#
loop_
_entity.id
_entity.type
_entity.pdbx_description
1 polymer ?
#
loop_
_entity_poly.entity_id
_entity_poly.type
_entity_poly.pdbx_seq_one_letter_code
_entity_poly.pdbx_strand_id
1 'polypeptide(L)'
;MASVDALIEGLAGVGYIASRRIATALYMAVHLQKPILVEGSAGVGKTELALSTAALLGLPLIRMQCYEGLDESKALYEWKYGKQLLYTQILKDRMGAQLAEAGGTMDEAMDRLHGIGDLFFSEQFLEPRP
;
A
#
# COMPACT_ATOMS: atom_id res chain seq x y z
N MET A 1 7.33 -15.07 -15.00
CA MET A 1 6.39 -15.96 -15.72
C MET A 1 6.77 -15.97 -17.19
N ALA A 2 7.06 -17.14 -17.76
CA ALA A 2 7.67 -17.25 -19.09
C ALA A 2 6.67 -17.39 -20.25
N SER A 3 5.44 -17.86 -19.99
CA SER A 3 4.40 -18.06 -21.01
C SER A 3 3.02 -18.21 -20.39
N VAL A 4 1.98 -18.20 -21.24
CA VAL A 4 0.60 -18.51 -20.83
C VAL A 4 0.48 -19.95 -20.30
N ASP A 5 1.17 -20.91 -20.94
CA ASP A 5 1.13 -22.32 -20.53
C ASP A 5 1.78 -22.55 -19.16
N ALA A 6 2.92 -21.90 -18.91
CA ALA A 6 3.56 -21.92 -17.59
C ALA A 6 2.64 -21.34 -16.50
N LEU A 7 1.77 -20.38 -16.85
CA LEU A 7 0.82 -19.78 -15.92
C LEU A 7 -0.35 -20.73 -15.61
N ILE A 8 -0.82 -21.49 -16.60
CA ILE A 8 -1.84 -22.54 -16.42
C ILE A 8 -1.30 -23.63 -15.49
N GLU A 9 -0.08 -24.13 -15.75
CA GLU A 9 0.56 -25.15 -14.92
C GLU A 9 0.82 -24.64 -13.50
N GLY A 10 1.33 -23.41 -13.37
CA GLY A 10 1.57 -22.78 -12.08
C GLY A 10 0.29 -22.62 -11.25
N LEU A 11 -0.81 -22.15 -11.87
CA LEU A 11 -2.10 -22.02 -11.20
C LEU A 11 -2.67 -23.38 -10.80
N ALA A 12 -2.53 -24.40 -11.65
CA ALA A 12 -2.95 -25.75 -11.32
C ALA A 12 -2.17 -26.32 -10.12
N GLY A 13 -0.87 -26.02 -10.03
CA GLY A 13 -0.01 -26.40 -8.91
C GLY A 13 -0.42 -25.82 -7.56
N VAL A 14 -1.12 -24.67 -7.55
CA VAL A 14 -1.68 -24.04 -6.34
C VAL A 14 -3.19 -24.31 -6.17
N GLY A 15 -3.76 -25.22 -6.97
CA GLY A 15 -5.15 -25.67 -6.83
C GLY A 15 -6.19 -24.93 -7.69
N TYR A 16 -5.77 -24.10 -8.64
CA TYR A 16 -6.67 -23.35 -9.52
C TYR A 16 -6.62 -23.83 -10.98
N ILE A 17 -7.74 -24.34 -11.49
CA ILE A 17 -7.86 -24.78 -12.87
C ILE A 17 -8.21 -23.58 -13.76
N ALA A 18 -7.18 -22.97 -14.36
CA ALA A 18 -7.36 -21.84 -15.26
C ALA A 18 -7.69 -22.27 -16.69
N SER A 19 -8.65 -21.57 -17.31
CA SER A 19 -8.78 -21.60 -18.76
C SER A 19 -7.65 -20.80 -19.42
N ARG A 20 -7.34 -21.11 -20.68
CA ARG A 20 -6.39 -20.32 -21.47
C ARG A 20 -6.75 -18.83 -21.54
N ARG A 21 -8.04 -18.48 -21.55
CA ARG A 21 -8.48 -17.06 -21.53
C ARG A 21 -8.08 -16.36 -20.24
N ILE A 22 -8.29 -16.99 -19.09
CA ILE A 22 -7.91 -16.45 -17.78
C ILE A 22 -6.40 -16.29 -17.70
N ALA A 23 -5.65 -17.33 -18.10
CA ALA A 23 -4.21 -17.31 -18.07
C ALA A 23 -3.62 -16.23 -18.99
N THR A 24 -4.18 -16.03 -20.20
CA THR A 24 -3.76 -14.95 -21.09
C THR A 24 -4.04 -13.57 -20.49
N ALA A 25 -5.22 -13.36 -19.87
CA ALA A 25 -5.54 -12.08 -19.24
C ALA A 25 -4.57 -11.75 -18.08
N LEU A 26 -4.29 -12.72 -17.22
CA LEU A 26 -3.29 -12.58 -16.15
C LEU A 26 -1.89 -12.33 -16.70
N TYR A 27 -1.48 -13.08 -17.72
CA TYR A 27 -0.19 -12.91 -18.37
C TYR A 27 -0.04 -11.46 -18.89
N MET A 28 -1.04 -10.94 -19.59
CA MET A 28 -1.03 -9.55 -20.07
C MET A 28 -1.03 -8.54 -18.92
N ALA A 29 -1.83 -8.76 -17.87
CA ALA A 29 -1.88 -7.88 -16.70
C ALA A 29 -0.50 -7.71 -16.05
N VAL A 30 0.21 -8.83 -15.86
CA VAL A 30 1.55 -8.85 -15.28
C VAL A 30 2.57 -8.18 -16.20
N HIS A 31 2.54 -8.44 -17.51
CA HIS A 31 3.53 -7.88 -18.44
C HIS A 31 3.29 -6.41 -18.78
N LEU A 32 2.03 -5.99 -18.83
CA LEU A 32 1.64 -4.61 -19.14
C LEU A 32 1.51 -3.72 -17.90
N GLN A 33 1.59 -4.31 -16.70
CA GLN A 33 1.34 -3.62 -15.43
C GLN A 33 -0.02 -2.89 -15.46
N LYS A 34 -1.06 -3.60 -15.91
CA LYS A 34 -2.43 -3.07 -16.02
C LYS A 34 -3.38 -3.84 -15.10
N PRO A 35 -4.32 -3.14 -14.43
CA PRO A 35 -5.31 -3.78 -13.58
C PRO A 35 -6.29 -4.62 -14.41
N ILE A 36 -6.87 -5.63 -13.76
CA ILE A 36 -7.90 -6.48 -14.36
C ILE A 36 -9.19 -6.41 -13.55
N LEU A 37 -10.32 -6.40 -14.26
CA LEU A 37 -11.64 -6.58 -13.68
C LEU A 37 -12.09 -8.02 -13.97
N VAL A 38 -12.52 -8.74 -12.93
CA VAL A 38 -12.97 -10.13 -13.04
C VAL A 38 -14.48 -10.20 -12.84
N GLU A 39 -15.21 -10.51 -13.91
CA GLU A 39 -16.66 -10.62 -13.90
C GLU A 39 -17.13 -12.08 -14.05
N GLY A 40 -18.31 -12.38 -13.51
CA GLY A 40 -18.93 -13.70 -13.63
C GLY A 40 -19.91 -14.00 -12.50
N SER A 41 -20.69 -15.07 -12.66
CA SER A 41 -21.70 -15.51 -11.68
C SER A 41 -21.11 -15.81 -10.30
N ALA A 42 -21.94 -15.82 -9.25
CA ALA A 42 -21.50 -16.26 -7.92
C ALA A 42 -20.95 -17.70 -7.98
N GLY A 43 -19.86 -17.97 -7.26
CA GLY A 43 -19.28 -19.33 -7.17
C GLY A 43 -18.34 -19.77 -8.30
N VAL A 44 -18.12 -18.98 -9.35
CA VAL A 44 -17.25 -19.38 -10.49
C VAL A 44 -15.74 -19.23 -10.24
N GLY A 45 -15.32 -19.12 -8.98
CA GLY A 45 -13.89 -19.04 -8.62
C GLY A 45 -13.23 -17.66 -8.81
N LYS A 46 -13.99 -16.56 -8.82
CA LYS A 46 -13.43 -15.19 -8.94
C LYS A 46 -12.50 -14.83 -7.77
N THR A 47 -12.94 -15.11 -6.54
CA THR A 47 -12.12 -14.91 -5.33
C THR A 47 -10.91 -15.83 -5.32
N GLU A 48 -11.12 -17.08 -5.75
CA GLU A 48 -10.07 -18.09 -5.79
C GLU A 48 -8.97 -17.76 -6.79
N LEU A 49 -9.34 -17.13 -7.92
CA LEU A 49 -8.38 -16.63 -8.89
C LEU A 49 -7.40 -15.63 -8.26
N ALA A 50 -7.88 -14.69 -7.44
CA ALA A 50 -7.03 -13.72 -6.76
C ALA A 50 -6.12 -14.38 -5.73
N LEU A 51 -6.66 -15.30 -4.91
CA LEU A 51 -5.91 -16.08 -3.92
C LEU A 51 -4.79 -16.89 -4.56
N SER A 52 -5.13 -17.65 -5.60
CA SER A 52 -4.19 -18.53 -6.31
C SER A 52 -3.14 -17.73 -7.08
N THR A 53 -3.50 -16.59 -7.66
CA THR A 53 -2.54 -15.70 -8.33
C THR A 53 -1.52 -15.13 -7.34
N ALA A 54 -1.97 -14.67 -6.17
CA ALA A 54 -1.08 -14.17 -5.13
C ALA A 54 -0.15 -15.27 -4.61
N ALA A 55 -0.67 -16.48 -4.36
CA ALA A 55 0.12 -17.63 -3.95
C ALA A 55 1.18 -18.02 -5.00
N LEU A 56 0.78 -18.08 -6.28
CA LEU A 56 1.69 -18.39 -7.40
C LEU A 56 2.81 -17.35 -7.54
N LEU A 57 2.50 -16.08 -7.33
CA LEU A 57 3.47 -14.98 -7.43
C LEU A 57 4.29 -14.75 -6.16
N GLY A 58 3.94 -15.41 -5.04
CA GLY A 58 4.55 -15.13 -3.74
C GLY A 58 4.29 -13.71 -3.24
N LEU A 59 3.16 -13.12 -3.61
CA LEU A 59 2.79 -11.74 -3.26
C LEU A 59 1.79 -11.70 -2.10
N PRO A 60 1.84 -10.65 -1.25
CA PRO A 60 0.80 -10.43 -0.26
C PRO A 60 -0.54 -10.15 -0.96
N LEU A 61 -1.62 -10.80 -0.48
CA LEU A 61 -2.98 -10.51 -0.94
C LEU A 61 -3.66 -9.56 0.03
N ILE A 62 -3.92 -8.34 -0.43
CA ILE A 62 -4.72 -7.36 0.30
C ILE A 62 -6.18 -7.53 -0.11
N ARG A 63 -7.04 -7.85 0.86
CA ARG A 63 -8.48 -8.04 0.62
C ARG A 63 -9.27 -6.85 1.17
N MET A 64 -9.81 -6.03 0.28
CA MET A 64 -10.76 -4.98 0.61
C MET A 64 -12.18 -5.46 0.27
N GLN A 65 -13.04 -5.59 1.28
CA GLN A 65 -14.44 -5.93 1.08
C GLN A 65 -15.23 -4.66 0.77
N CYS A 66 -15.77 -4.55 -0.43
CA CYS A 66 -16.70 -3.47 -0.77
C CYS A 66 -18.10 -3.82 -0.25
N TYR A 67 -18.69 -2.91 0.51
CA TYR A 67 -20.05 -2.99 1.03
C TYR A 67 -20.66 -1.59 1.05
N GLU A 68 -21.99 -1.51 1.23
CA GLU A 68 -22.70 -0.24 1.26
C GLU A 68 -22.25 0.60 2.47
N GLY A 69 -21.87 1.86 2.22
CA GLY A 69 -21.34 2.75 3.25
C GLY A 69 -19.84 2.58 3.55
N LEU A 70 -19.10 1.85 2.69
CA LEU A 70 -17.64 2.00 2.60
C LEU A 70 -17.33 3.38 1.98
N ASP A 71 -16.65 4.23 2.74
CA ASP A 71 -16.20 5.56 2.34
C ASP A 71 -14.67 5.68 2.43
N GLU A 72 -14.12 6.82 2.02
CA GLU A 72 -12.67 7.06 2.00
C GLU A 72 -12.04 6.91 3.40
N SER A 73 -12.70 7.42 4.45
CA SER A 73 -12.17 7.34 5.83
C SER A 73 -12.15 5.92 6.39
N LYS A 74 -13.03 5.04 5.91
CA LYS A 74 -13.02 3.60 6.24
C LYS A 74 -12.10 2.78 5.35
N ALA A 75 -11.91 3.18 4.09
CA ALA A 75 -11.08 2.44 3.13
C ALA A 75 -9.59 2.80 3.22
N LEU A 76 -9.26 4.04 3.55
CA LEU A 76 -7.89 4.54 3.68
C LEU A 76 -7.48 4.70 5.14
N TYR A 77 -6.17 4.83 5.37
CA TYR A 77 -5.62 5.15 6.69
C TYR A 77 -5.97 6.58 7.10
N GLU A 78 -6.21 6.79 8.39
CA GLU A 78 -6.30 8.13 8.98
C GLU A 78 -4.96 8.51 9.62
N TRP A 79 -4.60 9.78 9.49
CA TRP A 79 -3.44 10.34 10.16
C TRP A 79 -3.75 10.62 11.64
N LYS A 80 -2.82 10.26 12.53
CA LYS A 80 -2.90 10.59 13.95
C LYS A 80 -2.51 12.05 14.18
N TYR A 81 -3.44 12.97 13.88
CA TYR A 81 -3.25 14.41 14.04
C TYR A 81 -2.79 14.82 15.44
N GLY A 82 -3.30 14.19 16.49
CA GLY A 82 -2.87 14.45 17.87
C GLY A 82 -1.39 14.12 18.11
N LYS A 83 -0.90 13.03 17.51
CA LYS A 83 0.52 12.65 17.59
C LYS A 83 1.38 13.62 16.78
N GLN A 84 0.92 14.05 15.61
CA GLN A 84 1.60 15.07 14.80
C GLN A 84 1.70 16.41 15.53
N LEU A 85 0.61 16.89 16.15
CA LEU A 85 0.60 18.13 16.94
C LEU A 85 1.56 18.06 18.14
N LEU A 86 1.53 16.97 18.91
CA LEU A 86 2.46 16.77 20.02
C LEU A 86 3.91 16.74 19.54
N TYR A 87 4.17 16.06 18.41
CA TYR A 87 5.50 16.03 17.82
C TYR A 87 5.96 17.43 17.41
N THR A 88 5.11 18.24 16.78
CA THR A 88 5.41 19.64 16.43
C THR A 88 5.70 20.48 17.67
N GLN A 89 4.98 20.29 18.77
CA GLN A 89 5.23 20.99 20.03
C GLN A 89 6.59 20.61 20.62
N ILE A 90 6.89 19.31 20.74
CA ILE A 90 8.19 18.82 21.22
C ILE A 90 9.32 19.32 20.31
N LEU A 91 9.12 19.31 18.99
CA LEU A 91 10.10 19.78 18.03
C LEU A 91 10.35 21.28 18.22
N LYS A 92 9.29 22.08 18.33
CA LYS A 92 9.37 23.52 18.60
C LYS A 92 10.16 23.81 19.88
N ASP A 93 9.89 23.08 20.96
CA ASP A 93 10.57 23.26 22.24
C ASP A 93 12.06 22.87 22.17
N ARG A 94 12.38 21.73 21.54
CA ARG A 94 13.77 21.29 21.33
C ARG A 94 14.55 22.23 20.43
N MET A 95 13.92 22.72 19.35
CA MET A 95 14.55 23.65 18.42
C MET A 95 14.73 25.03 19.04
N GLY A 96 13.78 25.49 19.85
CA GLY A 96 13.94 26.72 20.64
C GLY A 96 15.18 26.66 21.54
N ALA A 97 15.42 25.51 22.17
CA ALA A 97 16.63 25.28 22.97
C ALA A 97 17.91 25.21 22.09
N GLN A 98 17.89 24.46 20.98
CA GLN A 98 19.07 24.31 20.13
C GLN A 98 19.45 25.57 19.33
N LEU A 99 18.48 26.36 18.85
CA LEU A 99 18.77 27.64 18.19
C LEU A 99 19.33 28.66 19.18
N ALA A 100 18.85 28.66 20.43
CA ALA A 100 19.38 29.52 21.48
C ALA A 100 20.84 29.18 21.83
N GLU A 101 21.24 27.91 21.72
CA GLU A 101 22.61 27.45 21.93
C GLU A 101 23.52 27.61 20.70
N ALA A 102 22.99 27.54 19.47
CA ALA A 102 23.79 27.42 18.26
C ALA A 102 24.31 28.75 17.66
N GLY A 103 23.77 29.91 18.05
CA GLY A 103 24.32 31.22 17.67
C GLY A 103 24.45 31.51 16.15
N GLY A 104 23.68 30.81 15.31
CA GLY A 104 23.73 30.91 13.83
C GLY A 104 22.62 31.76 13.22
N THR A 105 22.71 32.02 11.91
CA THR A 105 21.71 32.78 11.15
C THR A 105 20.44 31.95 10.89
N MET A 106 19.31 32.62 10.69
CA MET A 106 17.99 31.99 10.49
C MET A 106 17.98 31.02 9.27
N ASP A 107 18.73 31.33 8.21
CA ASP A 107 18.78 30.50 7.00
C ASP A 107 19.46 29.14 7.24
N GLU A 108 20.55 29.10 8.02
CA GLU A 108 21.22 27.84 8.38
C GLU A 108 20.35 26.94 9.28
N ALA A 109 19.49 27.55 10.09
CA ALA A 109 18.50 26.84 10.89
C ALA A 109 17.38 26.24 10.03
N MET A 110 16.92 26.98 9.00
CA MET A 110 15.86 26.53 8.08
C MET A 110 16.31 25.38 7.18
N ASP A 111 17.56 25.35 6.73
CA ASP A 111 18.09 24.23 5.92
C ASP A 111 18.18 22.92 6.73
N ARG A 112 18.54 22.97 8.01
CA ARG A 112 18.52 21.79 8.90
C ARG A 112 17.11 21.27 9.17
N LEU A 113 16.13 22.17 9.14
CA LEU A 113 14.71 21.89 9.38
C LEU A 113 14.06 21.12 8.24
N HIS A 114 14.46 21.36 6.99
CA HIS A 114 13.86 20.71 5.82
C HIS A 114 14.00 19.18 5.83
N GLY A 115 15.10 18.64 6.36
CA GLY A 115 15.29 17.19 6.51
C GLY A 115 14.36 16.53 7.54
N ILE A 116 13.71 17.31 8.40
CA ILE A 116 12.76 16.82 9.43
C ILE A 116 11.33 16.75 8.88
N GLY A 117 11.02 17.49 7.81
CA GLY A 117 9.69 17.53 7.18
C GLY A 117 9.16 16.15 6.77
N ASP A 118 10.05 15.28 6.30
CA ASP A 118 9.72 13.92 5.86
C ASP A 118 9.29 12.99 7.03
N LEU A 119 9.58 13.35 8.28
CA LEU A 119 9.17 12.56 9.44
C LEU A 119 7.67 12.66 9.70
N PHE A 120 7.02 13.78 9.37
CA PHE A 120 5.61 14.04 9.65
C PHE A 120 4.64 13.20 8.79
N PHE A 121 5.09 12.81 7.60
CA PHE A 121 4.34 11.97 6.65
C PHE A 121 4.94 10.57 6.55
N SER A 122 5.21 9.97 7.70
CA SER A 122 5.75 8.60 7.81
C SER A 122 4.72 7.63 8.37
N GLU A 123 4.93 6.33 8.13
CA GLU A 123 4.08 5.25 8.67
C GLU A 123 3.89 5.32 10.20
N GLN A 124 4.80 5.99 10.91
CA GLN A 124 4.72 6.19 12.36
C GLN A 124 3.52 7.05 12.81
N PHE A 125 2.94 7.83 11.89
CA PHE A 125 1.78 8.68 12.14
C PHE A 125 0.49 8.14 11.52
N LEU A 126 0.55 6.98 10.85
CA LEU A 126 -0.64 6.29 10.37
C LEU A 126 -1.33 5.59 11.54
N GLU A 127 -2.66 5.69 11.60
CA GLU A 127 -3.46 4.90 12.50
C GLU A 127 -3.65 3.48 11.94
N PRO A 128 -3.10 2.43 12.57
CA PRO A 128 -3.34 1.07 12.13
C PRO A 128 -4.81 0.73 12.34
N ARG A 129 -5.48 0.30 11.27
CA ARG A 129 -6.83 -0.29 11.35
C ARG A 129 -6.69 -1.77 11.74
N PRO A 130 -7.62 -2.32 12.55
CA PRO A 130 -7.67 -3.75 12.87
C PRO A 130 -8.01 -4.61 11.66
#